data_AF-A0A1I7DMA3-F1
#
_entry.id   AF-A0A1I7DMA3-F1
#
_cell.length_a   1.000
_cell.length_b   1.000
_cell.length_c   1.000
_cell.angle_alpha   90.00
_cell.angle_beta   90.00
_cell.angle_gamma   90.00
#
_symmetry.space_group_name_H-M   'P 1'
#
loop_
_entity.id
_entity.type
_entity.pdbx_description
1 polymer ?
#
loop_
_entity_poly.entity_id
_entity_poly.type
_entity_poly.pdbx_seq_one_letter_code
_entity_poly.pdbx_strand_id
1 'polypeptide(L)'
;MLETTVDAVMAELAELDDPKMREANEVRGDDHGVNLSKLRAVAKRLKTQQDLACGLWATDDTAARLLALLICRPKAFESGELDAMLRQARAPKVHDWLVNYVVKKSPHAEQLRVAWTADPDPLVASAGWALTTERVAKRPEGLDLSGLLDTIEAEMKDAPDRLQWAMNHTLAQIGIEHGEHRARAIDIGERLEVLKDYPTPRNCTSPFAPIWINEMVSRRGA
;
A
#
# COMPACT_ATOMS: atom_id res chain seq x y z
N MET A 1 -1.32 -31.49 19.26
CA MET A 1 -1.35 -30.02 19.41
C MET A 1 -2.76 -29.60 19.09
N LEU A 2 -3.45 -28.87 19.99
CA LEU A 2 -4.77 -28.32 19.67
C LEU A 2 -4.60 -27.34 18.51
N GLU A 3 -5.44 -27.48 17.49
CA GLU A 3 -5.49 -26.57 16.36
C GLU A 3 -5.95 -25.19 16.86
N THR A 4 -5.21 -24.13 16.51
CA THR A 4 -5.57 -22.78 16.91
C THR A 4 -6.82 -22.36 16.16
N THR A 5 -7.90 -22.03 16.87
CA THR A 5 -9.17 -21.60 16.27
C THR A 5 -9.24 -20.10 16.09
N VAL A 6 -10.14 -19.64 15.19
CA VAL A 6 -10.45 -18.21 15.03
C VAL A 6 -10.89 -17.60 16.36
N ASP A 7 -11.81 -18.25 17.07
CA ASP A 7 -12.32 -17.75 18.36
C ASP A 7 -11.23 -17.54 19.41
N ALA A 8 -10.27 -18.47 19.49
CA ALA A 8 -9.14 -18.35 20.41
C ALA A 8 -8.25 -17.14 20.08
N VAL A 9 -8.01 -16.89 18.79
CA VAL A 9 -7.23 -15.73 18.34
C VAL A 9 -8.00 -14.44 18.53
N MET A 10 -9.31 -14.43 18.28
CA MET A 10 -10.16 -13.26 18.52
C MET A 10 -10.18 -12.86 19.99
N ALA A 11 -10.25 -13.85 20.90
CA ALA A 11 -10.16 -13.59 22.34
C ALA A 11 -8.80 -12.95 22.71
N GLU A 12 -7.69 -13.47 22.18
CA GLU A 12 -6.37 -12.88 22.39
C GLU A 12 -6.25 -11.47 21.82
N LEU A 13 -6.82 -11.21 20.63
CA LEU A 13 -6.83 -9.86 20.05
C LEU A 13 -7.64 -8.88 20.91
N ALA A 14 -8.75 -9.32 21.50
CA ALA A 14 -9.56 -8.50 22.41
C ALA A 14 -8.79 -8.14 23.69
N GLU A 15 -7.95 -9.04 24.22
CA GLU A 15 -7.07 -8.74 25.37
C GLU A 15 -5.96 -7.72 25.03
N LEU A 16 -5.58 -7.64 23.76
CA LEU A 16 -4.55 -6.71 23.26
C LEU A 16 -5.09 -5.34 22.87
N ASP A 17 -6.41 -5.18 22.86
CA ASP A 17 -7.08 -3.95 22.47
C ASP A 17 -6.86 -2.83 23.51
N ASP A 18 -6.52 -1.64 23.01
CA ASP A 18 -6.38 -0.43 23.80
C ASP A 18 -7.35 0.65 23.26
N PRO A 19 -8.38 1.04 24.03
CA PRO A 19 -9.35 2.05 23.60
C PRO A 19 -8.74 3.41 23.23
N LYS A 20 -7.66 3.82 23.91
CA LYS A 20 -6.97 5.09 23.58
C LYS A 20 -6.25 4.99 22.24
N MET A 21 -5.71 3.82 21.94
CA MET A 21 -5.10 3.56 20.66
C MET A 21 -6.14 3.53 19.54
N ARG A 22 -7.30 2.94 19.80
CA ARG A 22 -8.43 2.96 18.86
C ARG A 22 -8.85 4.38 18.53
N GLU A 23 -9.14 5.19 19.54
CA GLU A 23 -9.54 6.60 19.36
C GLU A 23 -8.51 7.39 18.54
N ALA A 24 -7.21 7.20 18.84
CA ALA A 24 -6.14 7.86 18.07
C ALA A 24 -6.02 7.36 16.62
N ASN A 25 -6.38 6.11 16.35
CA ASN A 25 -6.35 5.53 15.01
C ASN A 25 -7.59 5.91 14.19
N GLU A 26 -8.76 6.06 14.84
CA GLU A 26 -10.03 6.44 14.19
C GLU A 26 -9.92 7.81 13.53
N VAL A 27 -9.16 8.75 14.13
CA VAL A 27 -8.83 10.06 13.53
C VAL A 27 -8.14 9.92 12.16
N ARG A 28 -7.52 8.77 11.89
CA ARG A 28 -6.84 8.45 10.62
C ARG A 28 -7.62 7.43 9.76
N GLY A 29 -8.85 7.10 10.16
CA GLY A 29 -9.72 6.14 9.46
C GLY A 29 -9.45 4.66 9.77
N ASP A 30 -8.61 4.34 10.76
CA ASP A 30 -8.34 2.97 11.21
C ASP A 30 -9.06 2.69 12.54
N ASP A 31 -9.85 1.63 12.65
CA ASP A 31 -10.71 1.33 13.82
C ASP A 31 -10.12 0.28 14.78
N HIS A 32 -8.81 -0.03 14.69
CA HIS A 32 -8.15 -1.02 15.55
C HIS A 32 -7.51 -0.38 16.80
N GLY A 33 -7.66 -1.04 17.96
CA GLY A 33 -6.95 -0.68 19.21
C GLY A 33 -5.67 -1.47 19.46
N VAL A 34 -5.33 -2.45 18.61
CA VAL A 34 -4.19 -3.34 18.86
C VAL A 34 -2.86 -2.70 18.43
N ASN A 35 -1.87 -2.73 19.33
CA ASN A 35 -0.51 -2.32 19.03
C ASN A 35 0.14 -3.25 17.98
N LEU A 36 0.64 -2.68 16.88
CA LEU A 36 1.17 -3.45 15.74
C LEU A 36 2.40 -4.30 16.08
N SER A 37 3.22 -3.92 17.06
CA SER A 37 4.34 -4.73 17.52
C SER A 37 3.86 -5.97 18.28
N LYS A 38 2.81 -5.83 19.11
CA LYS A 38 2.16 -6.98 19.76
C LYS A 38 1.47 -7.88 18.74
N LEU A 39 0.76 -7.30 17.76
CA LEU A 39 0.15 -8.04 16.65
C LEU A 39 1.18 -8.88 15.89
N ARG A 40 2.36 -8.32 15.60
CA ARG A 40 3.47 -9.05 14.96
C ARG A 40 4.04 -10.16 15.85
N ALA A 41 4.01 -10.01 17.18
CA ALA A 41 4.40 -11.08 18.10
C ALA A 41 3.42 -12.26 18.03
N VAL A 42 2.11 -11.99 17.96
CA VAL A 42 1.07 -13.01 17.71
C VAL A 42 1.33 -13.71 16.38
N ALA A 43 1.50 -12.94 15.30
CA ALA A 43 1.79 -13.50 13.97
C ALA A 43 3.05 -14.38 13.96
N LYS A 44 4.12 -13.97 14.66
CA LYS A 44 5.35 -14.73 14.78
C LYS A 44 5.14 -16.08 15.48
N ARG A 45 4.29 -16.13 16.51
CA ARG A 45 3.94 -17.37 17.22
C ARG A 45 3.08 -18.28 16.35
N LEU A 46 2.08 -17.72 15.66
CA LEU A 46 1.19 -18.48 14.77
C LEU A 46 1.93 -19.00 13.53
N LYS A 47 2.90 -18.26 13.00
CA LYS A 47 3.53 -18.51 11.69
C LYS A 47 2.49 -18.50 10.57
N THR A 48 2.89 -18.89 9.36
CA THR A 48 1.98 -18.98 8.23
C THR A 48 0.93 -20.07 8.42
N GLN A 49 -0.35 -19.70 8.39
CA GLN A 49 -1.51 -20.59 8.50
C GLN A 49 -2.64 -20.06 7.59
N GLN A 50 -2.82 -20.67 6.41
CA GLN A 50 -3.74 -20.12 5.40
C GLN A 50 -5.21 -20.19 5.83
N ASP A 51 -5.66 -21.36 6.31
CA ASP A 51 -7.08 -21.55 6.62
C ASP A 51 -7.51 -20.66 7.80
N LEU A 52 -6.64 -20.51 8.80
CA LEU A 52 -6.80 -19.55 9.88
C LEU A 52 -6.82 -18.10 9.36
N ALA A 53 -5.93 -17.73 8.43
CA ALA A 53 -5.91 -16.40 7.83
C ALA A 53 -7.23 -16.08 7.12
N CYS A 54 -7.76 -17.02 6.33
CA CYS A 54 -9.05 -16.86 5.67
C CYS A 54 -10.20 -16.72 6.68
N GLY A 55 -10.19 -17.53 7.75
CA GLY A 55 -11.16 -17.43 8.84
C GLY A 55 -11.11 -16.07 9.56
N LEU A 56 -9.91 -15.59 9.88
CA LEU A 56 -9.69 -14.27 10.48
C LEU A 56 -10.09 -13.13 9.55
N TRP A 57 -9.89 -13.28 8.23
CA TRP A 57 -10.31 -12.27 7.26
C TRP A 57 -11.83 -12.10 7.21
N ALA A 58 -12.55 -13.23 7.30
CA ALA A 58 -14.00 -13.29 7.23
C ALA A 58 -14.72 -12.66 8.44
N THR A 59 -14.02 -12.40 9.55
CA THR A 59 -14.63 -11.78 10.74
C THR A 59 -14.96 -10.30 10.55
N ASP A 60 -14.43 -9.65 9.50
CA ASP A 60 -14.55 -8.21 9.24
C ASP A 60 -13.92 -7.32 10.32
N ASP A 61 -13.25 -7.90 11.33
CA ASP A 61 -12.49 -7.18 12.35
C ASP A 61 -11.14 -6.72 11.80
N THR A 62 -10.81 -5.44 12.00
CA THR A 62 -9.59 -4.85 11.44
C THR A 62 -8.31 -5.45 12.03
N ALA A 63 -8.26 -5.73 13.34
CA ALA A 63 -7.08 -6.35 13.93
C ALA A 63 -6.90 -7.80 13.44
N ALA A 64 -8.00 -8.55 13.30
CA ALA A 64 -8.02 -9.89 12.74
C ALA A 64 -7.57 -9.90 11.28
N ARG A 65 -8.04 -8.97 10.45
CA ARG A 65 -7.59 -8.82 9.05
C ARG A 65 -6.12 -8.45 8.95
N LEU A 66 -5.63 -7.52 9.77
CA LEU A 66 -4.20 -7.19 9.81
C LEU A 66 -3.36 -8.42 10.20
N LEU A 67 -3.82 -9.24 11.16
CA LEU A 67 -3.17 -10.49 11.51
C LEU A 67 -3.22 -11.51 10.37
N ALA A 68 -4.37 -11.67 9.72
CA ALA A 68 -4.56 -12.55 8.56
C ALA A 68 -3.53 -12.26 7.46
N LEU A 69 -3.32 -10.99 7.14
CA LEU A 69 -2.34 -10.56 6.14
C LEU A 69 -0.89 -10.90 6.53
N LEU A 70 -0.59 -11.02 7.83
CA LEU A 70 0.74 -11.42 8.32
C LEU A 70 0.96 -12.94 8.29
N ILE A 71 -0.12 -13.73 8.36
CA ILE A 71 -0.03 -15.20 8.47
C ILE A 71 -0.56 -15.95 7.24
N CYS A 72 -1.07 -15.27 6.23
CA CYS A 72 -1.50 -15.89 4.98
C CYS A 72 -0.33 -16.36 4.10
N ARG A 73 -0.65 -17.14 3.07
CA ARG A 73 0.20 -17.48 1.92
C ARG A 73 -0.22 -16.61 0.73
N PRO A 74 0.51 -15.54 0.38
CA PRO A 74 0.10 -14.65 -0.70
C PRO A 74 -0.15 -15.31 -2.06
N LYS A 75 0.61 -16.37 -2.37
CA LYS A 75 0.49 -17.12 -3.63
C LYS A 75 -0.67 -18.12 -3.65
N ALA A 76 -1.42 -18.24 -2.56
CA ALA A 76 -2.56 -19.15 -2.45
C ALA A 76 -3.90 -18.47 -2.79
N PHE A 77 -3.91 -17.15 -2.94
CA PHE A 77 -5.10 -16.41 -3.34
C PHE A 77 -5.19 -16.29 -4.85
N GLU A 78 -6.37 -16.52 -5.38
CA GLU A 78 -6.72 -16.25 -6.77
C GLU A 78 -6.91 -14.75 -7.01
N SER A 79 -6.82 -14.32 -8.27
CA SER A 79 -6.99 -12.91 -8.65
C SER A 79 -8.34 -12.33 -8.18
N GLY A 80 -9.43 -13.09 -8.30
CA GLY A 80 -10.76 -12.64 -7.88
C GLY A 80 -10.90 -12.51 -6.36
N GLU A 81 -10.21 -13.35 -5.60
CA GLU A 81 -10.18 -13.23 -4.14
C GLU A 81 -9.42 -11.97 -3.71
N LEU A 82 -8.28 -11.68 -4.34
CA LEU A 82 -7.52 -10.47 -4.05
C LEU A 82 -8.29 -9.18 -4.37
N ASP A 83 -9.05 -9.16 -5.47
CA ASP A 83 -9.96 -8.04 -5.80
C ASP A 83 -11.05 -7.88 -4.74
N ALA A 84 -11.73 -8.98 -4.37
CA ALA A 84 -12.74 -8.95 -3.32
C ALA A 84 -12.17 -8.48 -1.98
N MET A 85 -10.99 -8.97 -1.59
CA MET A 85 -10.29 -8.54 -0.38
C MET A 85 -9.96 -7.04 -0.42
N LEU A 86 -9.52 -6.52 -1.56
CA LEU A 86 -9.21 -5.08 -1.70
C LEU A 86 -10.46 -4.22 -1.47
N ARG A 87 -11.60 -4.61 -2.07
CA ARG A 87 -12.87 -3.89 -1.92
C ARG A 87 -13.48 -4.02 -0.52
N GLN A 88 -13.16 -5.09 0.20
CA GLN A 88 -13.55 -5.27 1.61
C GLN A 88 -12.66 -4.50 2.59
N ALA A 89 -11.45 -4.10 2.19
CA ALA A 89 -10.45 -3.47 3.05
C ALA A 89 -10.77 -1.99 3.32
N ARG A 90 -11.78 -1.72 4.17
CA ARG A 90 -12.24 -0.37 4.54
C ARG A 90 -11.16 0.43 5.27
N ALA A 91 -10.47 -0.19 6.23
CA ALA A 91 -9.44 0.48 7.02
C ALA A 91 -8.19 0.76 6.16
N PRO A 92 -7.66 2.00 6.11
CA PRO A 92 -6.49 2.36 5.32
C PRO A 92 -5.30 1.43 5.53
N LYS A 93 -5.05 0.99 6.77
CA LYS A 93 -3.95 0.08 7.10
C LYS A 93 -4.13 -1.32 6.54
N VAL A 94 -5.36 -1.86 6.56
CA VAL A 94 -5.66 -3.17 5.98
C VAL A 94 -5.41 -3.13 4.48
N HIS A 95 -5.90 -2.09 3.81
CA HIS A 95 -5.66 -1.90 2.38
C HIS A 95 -4.17 -1.78 2.06
N ASP A 96 -3.42 -0.96 2.81
CA ASP A 96 -1.97 -0.81 2.61
C ASP A 96 -1.20 -2.12 2.83
N TRP A 97 -1.53 -2.87 3.88
CA TRP A 97 -0.87 -4.15 4.16
C TRP A 97 -1.27 -5.22 3.16
N LEU A 98 -2.51 -5.23 2.69
CA LEU A 98 -2.97 -6.17 1.66
C LEU A 98 -2.15 -5.97 0.38
N VAL A 99 -2.07 -4.75 -0.12
CA VAL A 99 -1.29 -4.45 -1.32
C VAL A 99 0.18 -4.80 -1.10
N ASN A 100 0.80 -4.30 -0.02
CA ASN A 100 2.25 -4.41 0.14
C ASN A 100 2.76 -5.78 0.58
N TYR A 101 1.99 -6.52 1.39
CA TYR A 101 2.44 -7.79 1.95
C TYR A 101 1.95 -8.99 1.16
N VAL A 102 0.81 -8.84 0.47
CA VAL A 102 0.13 -9.92 -0.23
C VAL A 102 0.17 -9.70 -1.74
N VAL A 103 -0.51 -8.67 -2.26
CA VAL A 103 -0.73 -8.52 -3.71
C VAL A 103 0.58 -8.35 -4.47
N LYS A 104 1.51 -7.53 -3.98
CA LYS A 104 2.85 -7.35 -4.60
C LYS A 104 3.65 -8.65 -4.77
N LYS A 105 3.35 -9.67 -3.96
CA LYS A 105 4.01 -10.99 -3.99
C LYS A 105 3.20 -12.05 -4.74
N SER A 106 2.00 -11.71 -5.19
CA SER A 106 1.11 -12.60 -5.93
C SER A 106 1.55 -12.75 -7.38
N PRO A 107 1.39 -13.93 -7.99
CA PRO A 107 1.55 -14.09 -9.44
C PRO A 107 0.55 -13.25 -10.25
N HIS A 108 -0.55 -12.82 -9.63
CA HIS A 108 -1.60 -12.02 -10.27
C HIS A 108 -1.33 -10.50 -10.26
N ALA A 109 -0.19 -10.05 -9.71
CA ALA A 109 0.09 -8.64 -9.50
C ALA A 109 -0.01 -7.79 -10.78
N GLU A 110 0.49 -8.28 -11.93
CA GLU A 110 0.42 -7.52 -13.18
C GLU A 110 -1.00 -7.44 -13.74
N GLN A 111 -1.75 -8.54 -13.70
CA GLN A 111 -3.15 -8.57 -14.12
C GLN A 111 -3.99 -7.60 -13.28
N LEU A 112 -3.81 -7.64 -11.95
CA LEU A 112 -4.51 -6.75 -11.03
C LEU A 112 -4.07 -5.30 -11.19
N ARG A 113 -2.78 -5.02 -11.46
CA ARG A 113 -2.29 -3.66 -11.74
C ARG A 113 -3.04 -3.04 -12.92
N VAL A 114 -3.13 -3.75 -14.03
CA VAL A 114 -3.83 -3.26 -15.24
C VAL A 114 -5.31 -3.03 -14.95
N ALA A 115 -5.98 -4.00 -14.32
CA ALA A 115 -7.40 -3.90 -14.00
C ALA A 115 -7.69 -2.75 -13.02
N TRP A 116 -6.92 -2.64 -11.94
CA TRP A 116 -7.14 -1.66 -10.89
C TRP A 116 -6.78 -0.24 -11.31
N THR A 117 -5.69 -0.02 -12.06
CA THR A 117 -5.35 1.33 -12.54
C THR A 117 -6.44 1.94 -13.41
N ALA A 118 -7.26 1.13 -14.10
CA ALA A 118 -8.39 1.59 -14.90
C ALA A 118 -9.74 1.57 -14.15
N ASP A 119 -9.76 1.21 -12.86
CA ASP A 119 -10.99 1.12 -12.08
C ASP A 119 -11.52 2.53 -11.75
N PRO A 120 -12.84 2.79 -11.88
CA PRO A 120 -13.41 4.10 -11.57
C PRO A 120 -13.40 4.42 -10.07
N ASP A 121 -13.24 3.45 -9.18
CA ASP A 121 -13.09 3.68 -7.75
C ASP A 121 -11.65 4.17 -7.45
N PRO A 122 -11.46 5.41 -6.96
CA PRO A 122 -10.14 5.96 -6.67
C PRO A 122 -9.34 5.15 -5.65
N LEU A 123 -10.01 4.46 -4.73
CA LEU A 123 -9.36 3.60 -3.76
C LEU A 123 -8.73 2.38 -4.44
N VAL A 124 -9.47 1.73 -5.35
CA VAL A 124 -8.96 0.62 -6.14
C VAL A 124 -7.88 1.08 -7.12
N ALA A 125 -8.10 2.20 -7.80
CA ALA A 125 -7.10 2.82 -8.66
C ALA A 125 -5.78 3.10 -7.92
N SER A 126 -5.85 3.56 -6.67
CA SER A 126 -4.66 3.80 -5.84
C SER A 126 -3.82 2.53 -5.63
N ALA A 127 -4.46 1.36 -5.51
CA ALA A 127 -3.77 0.08 -5.42
C ALA A 127 -3.09 -0.29 -6.75
N GLY A 128 -3.76 -0.06 -7.88
CA GLY A 128 -3.16 -0.23 -9.21
C GLY A 128 -1.93 0.65 -9.42
N TRP A 129 -1.99 1.93 -9.01
CA TRP A 129 -0.84 2.84 -9.03
C TRP A 129 0.28 2.39 -8.08
N ALA A 130 -0.04 1.89 -6.88
CA ALA A 130 0.97 1.37 -5.96
C ALA A 130 1.69 0.11 -6.49
N LEU A 131 1.02 -0.71 -7.31
CA LEU A 131 1.63 -1.82 -8.05
C LEU A 131 2.47 -1.29 -9.23
N THR A 132 2.02 -0.22 -9.88
CA THR A 132 2.76 0.46 -10.94
C THR A 132 4.08 1.04 -10.43
N THR A 133 4.10 1.70 -9.27
CA THR A 133 5.35 2.16 -8.62
C THR A 133 6.36 1.02 -8.46
N GLU A 134 5.94 -0.14 -7.96
CA GLU A 134 6.86 -1.28 -7.79
C GLU A 134 7.39 -1.79 -9.13
N ARG A 135 6.53 -1.86 -10.15
CA ARG A 135 6.93 -2.33 -11.47
C ARG A 135 7.94 -1.38 -12.12
N VAL A 136 7.72 -0.07 -12.04
CA VAL A 136 8.67 0.96 -12.52
C VAL A 136 10.06 0.74 -11.92
N ALA A 137 10.12 0.37 -10.63
CA ALA A 137 11.38 0.16 -9.92
C ALA A 137 12.07 -1.18 -10.23
N LYS A 138 11.31 -2.26 -10.40
CA LYS A 138 11.86 -3.63 -10.40
C LYS A 138 11.82 -4.34 -11.75
N ARG A 139 10.81 -4.06 -12.59
CA ARG A 139 10.54 -4.76 -13.86
C ARG A 139 9.90 -3.80 -14.87
N PRO A 140 10.62 -2.72 -15.26
CA PRO A 140 10.06 -1.66 -16.09
C PRO A 140 9.83 -2.07 -17.54
N GLU A 141 10.36 -3.22 -17.98
CA GLU A 141 10.27 -3.68 -19.36
C GLU A 141 8.80 -3.76 -19.81
N GLY A 142 8.51 -3.15 -20.96
CA GLY A 142 7.18 -3.07 -21.55
C GLY A 142 6.20 -2.12 -20.85
N LEU A 143 6.65 -1.28 -19.90
CA LEU A 143 5.86 -0.13 -19.45
C LEU A 143 6.02 1.04 -20.43
N ASP A 144 4.90 1.70 -20.73
CA ASP A 144 4.90 3.01 -21.38
C ASP A 144 5.09 4.11 -20.32
N LEU A 145 6.35 4.39 -19.99
CA LEU A 145 6.68 5.41 -18.99
C LEU A 145 6.27 6.81 -19.43
N SER A 146 6.28 7.10 -20.74
CA SER A 146 5.84 8.40 -21.26
C SER A 146 4.33 8.56 -21.07
N GLY A 147 3.55 7.55 -21.45
CA GLY A 147 2.11 7.54 -21.22
C GLY A 147 1.74 7.63 -19.73
N LEU A 148 2.49 6.98 -18.83
CA LEU A 148 2.27 7.14 -17.38
C LEU A 148 2.51 8.58 -16.92
N LEU A 149 3.55 9.25 -17.42
CA LEU A 149 3.80 10.66 -17.10
C LEU A 149 2.70 11.58 -17.65
N ASP A 150 2.18 11.30 -18.86
CA ASP A 150 1.07 12.04 -19.45
C ASP A 150 -0.20 11.91 -18.59
N THR A 151 -0.53 10.69 -18.13
CA THR A 151 -1.66 10.48 -17.21
C THR A 151 -1.47 11.21 -15.88
N ILE A 152 -0.27 11.13 -15.30
CA ILE A 152 0.05 11.82 -14.03
C ILE A 152 -0.13 13.33 -14.20
N GLU A 153 0.40 13.91 -15.26
CA GLU A 153 0.30 15.34 -15.54
C GLU A 153 -1.15 15.80 -15.68
N ALA A 154 -1.99 15.00 -16.34
CA ALA A 154 -3.38 15.33 -16.60
C ALA A 154 -4.28 15.19 -15.36
N GLU A 155 -4.05 14.18 -14.52
CA GLU A 155 -5.04 13.74 -13.53
C GLU A 155 -4.60 13.90 -12.06
N MET A 156 -3.31 13.84 -11.76
CA MET A 156 -2.84 13.70 -10.36
C MET A 156 -3.28 14.86 -9.46
N LYS A 157 -3.33 16.09 -9.98
CA LYS A 157 -3.65 17.29 -9.21
C LYS A 157 -5.06 17.25 -8.62
N ASP A 158 -6.01 16.68 -9.36
CA ASP A 158 -7.42 16.63 -8.98
C ASP A 158 -7.83 15.26 -8.40
N ALA A 159 -6.89 14.30 -8.38
CA ALA A 159 -7.12 12.98 -7.80
C ALA A 159 -7.32 13.05 -6.27
N PRO A 160 -8.18 12.18 -5.68
CA PRO A 160 -8.32 12.08 -4.23
C PRO A 160 -7.02 11.68 -3.53
N ASP A 161 -6.83 12.10 -2.29
CA ASP A 161 -5.57 12.02 -1.51
C ASP A 161 -4.76 10.72 -1.70
N ARG A 162 -5.41 9.55 -1.57
CA ARG A 162 -4.71 8.27 -1.67
C ARG A 162 -4.25 7.94 -3.09
N LEU A 163 -5.08 8.25 -4.08
CA LEU A 163 -4.73 8.09 -5.49
C LEU A 163 -3.64 9.09 -5.88
N GLN A 164 -3.80 10.37 -5.48
CA GLN A 164 -2.80 11.42 -5.68
C GLN A 164 -1.44 11.02 -5.08
N TRP A 165 -1.43 10.45 -3.87
CA TRP A 165 -0.21 9.94 -3.25
C TRP A 165 0.45 8.83 -4.07
N ALA A 166 -0.32 7.85 -4.55
CA ALA A 166 0.20 6.74 -5.36
C ALA A 166 0.72 7.20 -6.72
N MET A 167 0.05 8.17 -7.35
CA MET A 167 0.50 8.80 -8.60
C MET A 167 1.79 9.61 -8.37
N ASN A 168 1.87 10.42 -7.30
CA ASN A 168 3.08 11.18 -6.97
C ASN A 168 4.27 10.27 -6.67
N HIS A 169 4.04 9.16 -5.96
CA HIS A 169 5.09 8.16 -5.73
C HIS A 169 5.55 7.53 -7.06
N THR A 170 4.64 7.26 -7.98
CA THR A 170 5.00 6.75 -9.31
C THR A 170 5.80 7.78 -10.11
N LEU A 171 5.40 9.05 -10.09
CA LEU A 171 6.16 10.16 -10.70
C LEU A 171 7.59 10.22 -10.17
N ALA A 172 7.74 10.22 -8.85
CA ALA A 172 9.04 10.24 -8.20
C ALA A 172 9.88 9.00 -8.57
N GLN A 173 9.27 7.81 -8.54
CA GLN A 173 9.93 6.56 -8.87
C GLN A 173 10.42 6.54 -10.33
N ILE A 174 9.64 7.08 -11.28
CA ILE A 174 10.06 7.22 -12.67
C ILE A 174 11.31 8.11 -12.75
N GLY A 175 11.29 9.30 -12.14
CA GLY A 175 12.44 10.21 -12.19
C GLY A 175 13.70 9.72 -11.47
N ILE A 176 13.54 8.87 -10.46
CA ILE A 176 14.64 8.25 -9.71
C ILE A 176 15.33 7.15 -10.51
N GLU A 177 14.54 6.26 -11.13
CA GLU A 177 15.05 5.04 -11.78
C GLU A 177 15.43 5.24 -13.24
N HIS A 178 14.72 6.13 -13.96
CA HIS A 178 14.82 6.27 -15.42
C HIS A 178 15.37 7.65 -15.77
N GLY A 179 16.68 7.72 -15.98
CA GLY A 179 17.42 8.97 -16.15
C GLY A 179 16.92 9.83 -17.31
N GLU A 180 16.51 9.20 -18.42
CA GLU A 180 15.94 9.85 -19.60
C GLU A 180 14.59 10.54 -19.32
N HIS A 181 13.84 10.10 -18.31
CA HIS A 181 12.55 10.67 -17.94
C HIS A 181 12.62 11.68 -16.79
N ARG A 182 13.78 11.79 -16.12
CA ARG A 182 13.93 12.58 -14.89
C ARG A 182 13.55 14.05 -15.04
N ALA A 183 14.04 14.72 -16.07
CA ALA A 183 13.75 16.13 -16.29
C ALA A 183 12.25 16.38 -16.45
N ARG A 184 11.55 15.48 -17.17
CA ARG A 184 10.09 15.55 -17.33
C ARG A 184 9.36 15.30 -16.02
N ALA A 185 9.78 14.32 -15.23
CA ALA A 185 9.16 14.02 -13.94
C ALA A 185 9.29 15.20 -12.94
N ILE A 186 10.44 15.86 -12.92
CA ILE A 186 10.69 17.07 -12.10
C ILE A 186 9.78 18.22 -12.56
N ASP A 187 9.74 18.52 -13.86
CA ASP A 187 8.89 19.58 -14.42
C ASP A 187 7.40 19.38 -14.07
N ILE A 188 6.88 18.15 -14.19
CA ILE A 188 5.51 17.83 -13.78
C ILE A 188 5.32 18.11 -12.29
N GLY A 189 6.23 17.64 -11.44
CA GLY A 189 6.16 17.87 -10.00
C GLY A 189 6.16 19.36 -9.62
N GLU A 190 7.01 20.16 -10.27
CA GLU A 190 7.11 21.61 -10.06
C GLU A 190 5.84 22.35 -10.48
N ARG A 191 5.23 21.97 -11.62
CA ARG A 191 4.00 22.63 -12.11
C ARG A 191 2.76 22.24 -11.31
N LEU A 192 2.67 20.98 -10.88
CA LEU A 192 1.50 20.49 -10.15
C LEU A 192 1.53 20.84 -8.66
N GLU A 193 2.71 20.98 -8.07
CA GLU A 193 2.94 21.33 -6.66
C GLU A 193 2.27 20.38 -5.64
N VAL A 194 1.94 19.17 -6.09
CA VAL A 194 1.34 18.12 -5.25
C VAL A 194 2.29 17.76 -4.12
N LEU A 195 1.79 17.82 -2.87
CA LEU A 195 2.55 17.55 -1.63
C LEU A 195 3.74 18.49 -1.37
N LYS A 196 3.81 19.66 -2.03
CA LYS A 196 4.88 20.65 -1.84
C LYS A 196 5.05 21.08 -0.38
N ASP A 197 3.93 21.33 0.31
CA ASP A 197 3.90 21.80 1.70
C ASP A 197 3.69 20.66 2.72
N TYR A 198 3.87 19.40 2.31
CA TYR A 198 3.62 18.26 3.18
C TYR A 198 4.54 18.30 4.42
N PRO A 199 4.00 18.22 5.66
CA PRO A 199 4.80 18.29 6.88
C PRO A 199 5.86 17.18 6.91
N THR A 200 7.13 17.58 6.80
CA THR A 200 8.25 16.66 6.74
C THR A 200 9.11 16.82 8.00
N PRO A 201 9.19 15.82 8.89
CA PRO A 201 10.04 15.86 10.07
C PRO A 201 11.53 16.04 9.73
N ARG A 202 12.31 16.53 10.71
CA ARG A 202 13.77 16.65 10.57
C ARG A 202 14.38 15.28 10.22
N ASN A 203 15.34 15.27 9.30
CA ASN A 203 16.03 14.10 8.77
C ASN A 203 15.17 13.14 7.91
N CYS A 204 13.94 13.54 7.55
CA CYS A 204 13.14 12.84 6.53
C CYS A 204 13.24 13.57 5.18
N THR A 205 13.15 12.81 4.08
CA THR A 205 13.02 13.37 2.74
C THR A 205 11.57 13.76 2.48
N SER A 206 11.34 14.97 1.96
CA SER A 206 9.99 15.44 1.59
C SER A 206 9.39 14.53 0.51
N PRO A 207 8.08 14.22 0.57
CA PRO A 207 7.40 13.47 -0.49
C PRO A 207 7.13 14.30 -1.76
N PHE A 208 7.43 15.61 -1.75
CA PHE A 208 7.33 16.45 -2.94
C PHE A 208 8.27 15.92 -4.03
N ALA A 209 7.71 15.47 -5.16
CA ALA A 209 8.45 14.70 -6.15
C ALA A 209 9.80 15.33 -6.60
N PRO A 210 9.90 16.64 -6.92
CA PRO A 210 11.18 17.24 -7.29
C PRO A 210 12.27 17.13 -6.21
N ILE A 211 11.92 17.37 -4.94
CA ILE A 211 12.86 17.23 -3.82
C ILE A 211 13.23 15.76 -3.64
N TRP A 212 12.24 14.88 -3.68
CA TRP A 212 12.44 13.45 -3.46
C TRP A 212 13.34 12.83 -4.54
N ILE A 213 13.08 13.13 -5.82
CA ILE A 213 13.88 12.65 -6.95
C ILE A 213 15.34 13.06 -6.79
N ASN A 214 15.59 14.36 -6.59
CA ASN A 214 16.95 14.89 -6.49
C ASN A 214 17.72 14.29 -5.31
N GLU A 215 17.08 14.18 -4.14
CA GLU A 215 17.69 13.57 -2.95
C GLU A 215 18.07 12.11 -3.19
N MET A 216 17.16 11.31 -3.75
CA MET A 216 17.41 9.87 -3.98
C MET A 216 18.45 9.62 -5.06
N VAL A 217 18.48 10.45 -6.11
CA VAL A 217 19.52 10.38 -7.15
C VAL A 217 20.88 10.77 -6.56
N SER A 218 20.96 11.82 -5.74
CA SER A 218 22.20 12.24 -5.08
C SER A 218 22.78 11.13 -4.20
N ARG A 219 21.95 10.43 -3.41
CA ARG A 219 22.38 9.31 -2.56
C ARG A 219 22.95 8.12 -3.33
N ARG A 220 22.57 7.92 -4.60
CA ARG A 220 23.07 6.83 -5.45
C ARG A 220 24.37 7.17 -6.17
N GLY A 221 24.65 8.46 -6.36
CA GLY A 221 25.87 8.96 -6.99
C GLY A 221 26.99 9.33 -6.02
N ALA A 222 26.76 9.16 -4.71
CA ALA A 222 27.72 9.41 -3.64
C ALA A 222 28.45 8.13 -3.20
#